data_AF-A0A944DP29-F1
#
_entry.id   AF-A0A944DP29-F1
#
_cell.length_a   1.000
_cell.length_b   1.000
_cell.length_c   1.000
_cell.angle_alpha   90.00
_cell.angle_beta   90.00
_cell.angle_gamma   90.00
#
_symmetry.space_group_name_H-M   'P 1'
#
loop_
_entity.id
_entity.type
_entity.pdbx_description
1 polymer ?
#
loop_
_entity_poly.entity_id
_entity_poly.type
_entity_poly.pdbx_seq_one_letter_code
_entity_poly.pdbx_strand_id
1 'polypeptide(L)'
;MTPRSVDLRKEPVEAVLDRVERSLEVRLSREAVVRKRRSLGARTDRNTWVRIERRGLDRIGVQGGDGTASAEALRGIAKPAWLTGVAWRDDTEPVMWRADETEVLPAAPVSSAVVAEDPQLPEEWWSALNASLDALATQHTNRIATPDTETLTQDLVRGTIHNVFPGVDAAVAEWRPAHADFNWANITAPVFCVFDWEDWGMAPRGLDAASLWGASLAVPALADRVRSERREDLESRDGMLMTLFVAAKILGPYADPEDPRLVPARKTAEQLLQELQAR
;
A
#
# COMPACT_ATOMS: atom_id res chain seq x y z
N MET A 1 21.36 13.51 12.22
CA MET A 1 21.15 14.63 11.29
C MET A 1 19.86 14.34 10.56
N THR A 2 18.80 15.14 10.76
CA THR A 2 17.49 14.90 10.11
C THR A 2 17.65 15.16 8.61
N PRO A 3 17.15 14.28 7.72
CA PRO A 3 17.25 14.52 6.28
C PRO A 3 16.57 15.84 5.92
N ARG A 4 17.13 16.57 4.96
CA ARG A 4 16.45 17.73 4.38
C ARG A 4 15.11 17.27 3.79
N SER A 5 14.06 18.07 3.98
CA SER A 5 12.80 17.86 3.25
C SER A 5 13.05 18.17 1.77
N VAL A 6 13.01 17.14 0.93
CA VAL A 6 13.28 17.20 -0.50
C VAL A 6 12.00 16.87 -1.25
N ASP A 7 11.65 17.69 -2.24
CA ASP A 7 10.53 17.45 -3.15
C ASP A 7 11.07 17.19 -4.56
N LEU A 8 11.17 15.92 -4.95
CA LEU A 8 11.72 15.50 -6.24
C LEU A 8 10.91 15.98 -7.45
N ARG A 9 9.76 16.66 -7.25
CA ARG A 9 9.05 17.36 -8.33
C ARG A 9 9.73 18.66 -8.73
N LYS A 10 10.54 19.24 -7.84
CA LYS A 10 11.14 20.58 -7.98
C LYS A 10 12.67 20.56 -8.09
N GLU A 11 13.30 19.47 -7.65
CA GLU A 11 14.76 19.35 -7.60
C GLU A 11 15.36 18.97 -8.97
N PRO A 12 16.63 19.27 -9.26
CA PRO A 12 17.31 18.67 -10.41
C PRO A 12 17.43 17.14 -10.24
N VAL A 13 17.11 16.37 -11.28
CA VAL A 13 17.11 14.89 -11.22
C VAL A 13 18.04 14.22 -12.25
N GLU A 14 18.63 14.99 -13.17
CA GLU A 14 19.42 14.43 -14.28
C GLU A 14 20.57 13.53 -13.81
N ALA A 15 21.34 13.95 -12.80
CA ALA A 15 22.44 13.13 -12.27
C ALA A 15 21.96 11.79 -11.68
N VAL A 16 20.75 11.76 -11.12
CA VAL A 16 20.12 10.53 -10.60
C VAL A 16 19.70 9.64 -11.76
N LEU A 17 19.06 10.21 -12.80
CA LEU A 17 18.67 9.47 -14.00
C LEU A 17 19.90 8.90 -14.73
N ASP A 18 20.95 9.69 -14.95
CA ASP A 18 22.22 9.28 -15.57
C ASP A 18 22.90 8.15 -14.79
N ARG A 19 22.81 8.16 -13.46
CA ARG A 19 23.35 7.08 -12.63
C ARG A 19 22.56 5.80 -12.80
N VAL A 20 21.23 5.89 -12.83
CA VAL A 20 20.34 4.73 -12.97
C VAL A 20 20.48 4.09 -14.36
N GLU A 21 20.49 4.88 -15.43
CA GLU A 21 20.72 4.39 -16.80
C GLU A 21 22.05 3.64 -16.92
N ARG A 22 23.13 4.18 -16.35
CA ARG A 22 24.44 3.50 -16.34
C ARG A 22 24.46 2.24 -15.48
N SER A 23 23.78 2.25 -14.34
CA SER A 23 23.83 1.15 -13.38
C SER A 23 22.96 -0.04 -13.78
N LEU A 24 21.83 0.23 -14.45
CA LEU A 24 20.88 -0.80 -14.91
C LEU A 24 21.05 -1.13 -16.41
N GLU A 25 21.93 -0.40 -17.10
CA GLU A 25 22.18 -0.53 -18.54
C GLU A 25 20.90 -0.38 -19.39
N VAL A 26 20.13 0.67 -19.10
CA VAL A 26 18.87 1.02 -19.78
C VAL A 26 18.87 2.48 -20.22
N ARG A 27 17.99 2.85 -21.14
CA ARG A 27 17.66 4.25 -21.44
C ARG A 27 16.27 4.57 -20.91
N LEU A 28 16.16 5.60 -20.07
CA LEU A 28 14.88 6.05 -19.55
C LEU A 28 14.20 6.99 -20.55
N SER A 29 12.89 6.88 -20.70
CA SER A 29 12.07 7.82 -21.45
C SER A 29 11.98 9.16 -20.69
N ARG A 30 13.00 10.00 -20.84
CA ARG A 30 13.17 11.25 -20.06
C ARG A 30 12.02 12.25 -20.20
N GLU A 31 11.37 12.29 -21.35
CA GLU A 31 10.23 13.18 -21.62
C GLU A 31 8.97 12.81 -20.84
N ALA A 32 8.88 11.57 -20.36
CA ALA A 32 7.70 11.01 -19.69
C ALA A 32 7.99 10.57 -18.24
N VAL A 33 9.01 11.14 -17.60
CA VAL A 33 9.36 10.83 -16.21
C VAL A 33 8.23 11.28 -15.28
N VAL A 34 7.64 10.32 -14.58
CA VAL A 34 6.68 10.57 -13.51
C VAL A 34 7.45 11.01 -12.28
N ARG A 35 7.11 12.19 -11.74
CA ARG A 35 7.79 12.77 -10.57
C ARG A 35 6.82 12.89 -9.40
N LYS A 36 7.13 12.21 -8.30
CA LYS A 36 6.46 12.34 -7.01
C LYS A 36 7.38 13.05 -6.01
N ARG A 37 6.90 13.31 -4.79
CA ARG A 37 7.69 13.98 -3.75
C ARG A 37 8.99 13.25 -3.42
N ARG A 38 8.96 11.90 -3.38
CA ARG A 38 10.07 11.04 -2.96
C ARG A 38 10.51 10.01 -3.99
N SER A 39 9.85 9.94 -5.14
CA SER A 39 10.18 8.98 -6.19
C SER A 39 10.08 9.56 -7.60
N LEU A 40 10.80 8.93 -8.50
CA LEU A 40 10.77 9.11 -9.94
C LEU A 40 10.37 7.77 -10.57
N GLY A 41 9.69 7.82 -11.70
CA GLY A 41 9.34 6.62 -12.46
C GLY A 41 9.45 6.87 -13.95
N ALA A 42 10.00 5.93 -14.71
CA ALA A 42 10.09 6.06 -16.16
C ALA A 42 10.07 4.69 -16.85
N ARG A 43 9.49 4.65 -18.05
CA ARG A 43 9.66 3.53 -18.97
C ARG A 43 11.09 3.48 -19.50
N THR A 44 11.56 2.28 -19.81
CA THR A 44 12.85 2.06 -20.46
C THR A 44 12.70 1.77 -21.96
N ASP A 45 13.81 1.80 -22.69
CA ASP A 45 13.94 1.32 -24.07
C ASP A 45 13.73 -0.20 -24.24
N ARG A 46 13.68 -0.97 -23.15
CA ARG A 46 13.40 -2.42 -23.16
C ARG A 46 11.95 -2.76 -22.82
N ASN A 47 11.05 -1.77 -22.81
CA ASN A 47 9.66 -1.93 -22.42
C ASN A 47 9.50 -2.46 -20.98
N THR A 48 10.35 -1.97 -20.07
CA THR A 48 10.26 -2.18 -18.62
C THR A 48 9.97 -0.85 -17.93
N TRP A 49 9.74 -0.88 -16.62
CA TRP A 49 9.52 0.31 -15.81
C TRP A 49 10.58 0.39 -14.71
N VAL A 50 11.17 1.57 -14.52
CA VAL A 50 12.10 1.83 -13.41
C VAL A 50 11.47 2.80 -12.43
N ARG A 51 11.37 2.40 -11.15
CA ARG A 51 11.01 3.26 -10.02
C ARG A 51 12.28 3.60 -9.25
N ILE A 52 12.58 4.88 -9.12
CA ILE A 52 13.70 5.41 -8.35
C ILE A 52 13.14 6.08 -7.10
N GLU A 53 13.56 5.65 -5.91
CA GLU A 53 13.07 6.18 -4.65
C GLU A 53 14.23 6.74 -3.82
N ARG A 54 13.95 7.86 -3.15
CA ARG A 54 14.82 8.49 -2.17
C ARG A 54 14.25 8.29 -0.77
N ARG A 55 14.98 7.61 0.11
CA ARG A 55 14.57 7.34 1.49
C ARG A 55 15.61 7.82 2.50
N GLY A 56 15.15 8.42 3.58
CA GLY A 56 16.00 8.70 4.74
C GLY A 56 16.47 7.40 5.40
N LEU A 57 17.68 7.39 5.96
CA LEU A 57 18.23 6.21 6.64
C LEU A 57 17.36 5.76 7.82
N ASP A 58 16.64 6.69 8.45
CA ASP A 58 15.63 6.43 9.48
C ASP A 58 14.52 5.50 8.98
N ARG A 59 14.00 5.74 7.77
CA ARG A 59 12.92 4.92 7.18
C ARG A 59 13.39 3.55 6.75
N ILE A 60 14.63 3.43 6.27
CA ILE A 60 15.21 2.15 5.83
C ILE A 60 15.34 1.19 7.01
N GLY A 61 15.66 1.70 8.20
CA GLY A 61 15.68 0.89 9.42
C GLY A 61 14.33 0.29 9.79
N VAL A 62 13.23 0.89 9.32
CA VAL A 62 11.85 0.48 9.62
C VAL A 62 11.27 -0.41 8.50
N GLN A 63 11.25 0.08 7.26
CA GLN A 63 10.63 -0.59 6.10
C GLN A 63 11.53 -1.65 5.44
N GLY A 64 12.82 -1.62 5.77
CA GLY A 64 13.84 -2.33 5.01
C GLY A 64 14.12 -1.68 3.65
N GLY A 65 15.09 -2.24 2.92
CA GLY A 65 15.57 -1.68 1.66
C GLY A 65 15.01 -2.35 0.41
N ASP A 66 14.33 -3.48 0.54
CA ASP A 66 14.23 -4.51 -0.49
C ASP A 66 12.79 -5.02 -0.74
N GLY A 67 11.76 -4.36 -0.21
CA GLY A 67 10.36 -4.80 -0.29
C GLY A 67 9.95 -5.25 -1.69
N THR A 68 10.17 -4.41 -2.70
CA THR A 68 9.83 -4.70 -4.10
C THR A 68 10.53 -5.94 -4.64
N ALA A 69 11.84 -6.09 -4.39
CA ALA A 69 12.60 -7.25 -4.85
C ALA A 69 12.20 -8.53 -4.10
N SER A 70 12.00 -8.41 -2.79
CA SER A 70 11.61 -9.54 -1.93
C SER A 70 10.19 -10.03 -2.23
N ALA A 71 9.32 -9.19 -2.78
CA ALA A 71 8.00 -9.58 -3.26
C ALA A 71 8.07 -10.59 -4.42
N GLU A 72 9.19 -10.73 -5.13
CA GLU A 72 9.38 -11.76 -6.16
C GLU A 72 9.30 -13.20 -5.62
N ALA A 73 9.51 -13.39 -4.32
CA ALA A 73 9.31 -14.70 -3.68
C ALA A 73 7.81 -15.09 -3.59
N LEU A 74 6.89 -14.13 -3.70
CA LEU A 74 5.46 -14.36 -3.57
C LEU A 74 4.89 -15.00 -4.85
N ARG A 75 4.05 -16.02 -4.68
CA ARG A 75 3.48 -16.81 -5.78
C ARG A 75 1.97 -16.69 -5.85
N GLY A 76 1.41 -16.79 -7.05
CA GLY A 76 -0.04 -16.79 -7.27
C GLY A 76 -0.70 -15.41 -7.20
N ILE A 77 0.10 -14.35 -7.16
CA ILE A 77 -0.37 -12.97 -7.07
C ILE A 77 -0.16 -12.29 -8.42
N ALA A 78 -1.18 -11.59 -8.92
CA ALA A 78 -1.04 -10.74 -10.09
C ALA A 78 -0.21 -9.49 -9.74
N LYS A 79 1.10 -9.53 -10.03
CA LYS A 79 2.06 -8.45 -9.78
C LYS A 79 3.06 -8.39 -10.95
N PRO A 80 3.69 -7.24 -11.25
CA PRO A 80 4.77 -7.22 -12.23
C PRO A 80 5.97 -8.04 -11.73
N ALA A 81 6.69 -8.71 -12.63
CA ALA A 81 7.96 -9.33 -12.27
C ALA A 81 8.99 -8.26 -11.92
N TRP A 82 9.75 -8.49 -10.85
CA TRP A 82 10.94 -7.69 -10.55
C TRP A 82 12.13 -8.25 -11.34
N LEU A 83 12.88 -7.37 -12.02
CA LEU A 83 13.93 -7.77 -12.96
C LEU A 83 15.33 -7.55 -12.38
N THR A 84 15.59 -6.35 -11.88
CA THR A 84 16.88 -5.99 -11.29
C THR A 84 16.73 -4.71 -10.47
N GLY A 85 17.74 -4.38 -9.69
CA GLY A 85 17.77 -3.13 -8.93
C GLY A 85 19.15 -2.75 -8.47
N VAL A 86 19.31 -1.46 -8.16
CA VAL A 86 20.54 -0.88 -7.62
C VAL A 86 20.19 0.03 -6.47
N ALA A 87 20.98 -0.01 -5.40
CA ALA A 87 20.86 0.91 -4.27
C ALA A 87 22.20 1.58 -4.02
N TRP A 88 22.17 2.85 -3.61
CA TRP A 88 23.36 3.59 -3.24
C TRP A 88 23.07 4.62 -2.17
N ARG A 89 24.07 4.91 -1.34
CA ARG A 89 24.01 5.97 -0.35
C ARG A 89 24.30 7.31 -1.03
N ASP A 90 23.60 8.35 -0.61
CA ASP A 90 23.97 9.71 -0.98
C ASP A 90 25.25 10.15 -0.27
N ASP A 91 26.18 10.77 -0.99
CA ASP A 91 27.49 11.13 -0.46
C ASP A 91 27.42 12.31 0.53
N THR A 92 26.33 13.08 0.51
CA THR A 92 26.20 14.34 1.26
C THR A 92 25.05 14.33 2.26
N GLU A 93 23.94 13.68 1.92
CA GLU A 93 22.75 13.63 2.76
C GLU A 93 22.59 12.25 3.41
N PRO A 94 21.97 12.14 4.61
CA PRO A 94 21.72 10.86 5.28
C PRO A 94 20.54 10.13 4.65
N VAL A 95 20.63 9.85 3.35
CA VAL A 95 19.61 9.17 2.56
C VAL A 95 20.23 8.05 1.73
N MET A 96 19.40 7.06 1.41
CA MET A 96 19.70 6.05 0.40
C MET A 96 18.75 6.24 -0.77
N TRP A 97 19.29 5.98 -1.94
CA TRP A 97 18.55 5.86 -3.17
C TRP A 97 18.44 4.39 -3.54
N ARG A 98 17.31 4.03 -4.14
CA ARG A 98 17.11 2.72 -4.75
C ARG A 98 16.41 2.89 -6.08
N ALA A 99 16.84 2.16 -7.09
CA ALA A 99 16.12 1.99 -8.34
C ALA A 99 15.77 0.51 -8.51
N ASP A 100 14.51 0.21 -8.78
CA ASP A 100 14.00 -1.12 -9.10
C ASP A 100 13.43 -1.09 -10.52
N GLU A 101 13.88 -2.03 -11.35
CA GLU A 101 13.32 -2.31 -12.67
C GLU A 101 12.32 -3.45 -12.58
N THR A 102 11.12 -3.23 -13.10
CA THR A 102 10.03 -4.22 -13.16
C THR A 102 9.47 -4.32 -14.57
N GLU A 103 8.66 -5.33 -14.82
CA GLU A 103 7.74 -5.31 -15.96
C GLU A 103 6.85 -4.06 -15.94
N VAL A 104 6.42 -3.62 -17.12
CA VAL A 104 5.41 -2.56 -17.24
C VAL A 104 4.07 -3.10 -16.76
N LEU A 105 3.34 -2.26 -16.02
CA LEU A 105 1.99 -2.59 -15.58
C LEU A 105 1.08 -2.90 -16.78
N PRO A 106 0.17 -3.90 -16.66
CA PRO A 106 -0.69 -4.30 -17.76
C PRO A 106 -1.74 -3.24 -18.10
N ALA A 107 -2.04 -2.32 -17.17
CA ALA A 107 -2.96 -1.21 -17.37
C ALA A 107 -2.63 -0.04 -16.42
N ALA A 108 -3.40 1.05 -16.52
CA ALA A 108 -3.26 2.19 -15.63
C ALA A 108 -3.82 1.88 -14.22
N PRO A 109 -3.38 2.60 -13.17
CA PRO A 109 -4.01 2.52 -11.86
C PRO A 109 -5.51 2.83 -11.93
N VAL A 110 -6.32 2.19 -11.08
CA VAL A 110 -7.78 2.38 -11.07
C VAL A 110 -8.15 3.83 -10.82
N SER A 111 -7.54 4.47 -9.80
CA SER A 111 -7.79 5.88 -9.48
C SER A 111 -6.67 6.47 -8.61
N SER A 112 -6.93 7.63 -7.98
CA SER A 112 -6.23 8.04 -6.76
C SER A 112 -6.47 7.03 -5.62
N ALA A 113 -5.74 7.17 -4.51
CA ALA A 113 -5.81 6.23 -3.39
C ALA A 113 -7.23 6.06 -2.82
N VAL A 114 -7.99 7.16 -2.79
CA VAL A 114 -9.43 7.16 -2.54
C VAL A 114 -10.13 7.38 -3.86
N VAL A 115 -11.14 6.57 -4.13
CA VAL A 115 -11.93 6.69 -5.36
C VAL A 115 -13.08 7.67 -5.17
N ALA A 116 -13.35 8.50 -6.17
CA ALA A 116 -14.44 9.49 -6.14
C ALA A 116 -15.71 9.00 -6.85
N GLU A 117 -15.58 8.05 -7.78
CA GLU A 117 -16.66 7.52 -8.63
C GLU A 117 -16.52 6.00 -8.77
N ASP A 118 -17.61 5.28 -9.05
CA ASP A 118 -17.54 3.83 -9.24
C ASP A 118 -16.72 3.49 -10.50
N PRO A 119 -15.62 2.72 -10.40
CA PRO A 119 -14.80 2.34 -11.55
C PRO A 119 -15.45 1.31 -12.47
N GLN A 120 -16.63 0.76 -12.12
CA GLN A 120 -17.40 -0.19 -12.93
C GLN A 120 -16.58 -1.41 -13.37
N LEU A 121 -15.88 -2.03 -12.41
CA LEU A 121 -14.94 -3.13 -12.66
C LEU A 121 -15.68 -4.44 -12.98
N PRO A 122 -15.21 -5.22 -13.97
CA PRO A 122 -15.85 -6.47 -14.37
C PRO A 122 -15.63 -7.59 -13.35
N GLU A 123 -16.48 -8.63 -13.38
CA GLU A 123 -16.39 -9.78 -12.47
C GLU A 123 -15.05 -10.54 -12.52
N GLU A 124 -14.42 -10.60 -13.69
CA GLU A 124 -13.10 -11.20 -13.87
C GLU A 124 -12.00 -10.44 -13.09
N TRP A 125 -12.14 -9.12 -12.97
CA TRP A 125 -11.23 -8.29 -12.21
C TRP A 125 -11.36 -8.58 -10.71
N TRP A 126 -12.60 -8.67 -10.20
CA TRP A 126 -12.85 -9.04 -8.80
C TRP A 126 -12.35 -10.45 -8.48
N SER A 127 -12.53 -11.39 -9.41
CA SER A 127 -12.00 -12.75 -9.29
C SER A 127 -10.47 -12.76 -9.18
N ALA A 128 -9.77 -11.94 -9.99
CA ALA A 128 -8.32 -11.81 -9.95
C ALA A 128 -7.82 -11.13 -8.67
N LEU A 129 -8.55 -10.13 -8.16
CA LEU A 129 -8.29 -9.51 -6.87
C LEU A 129 -8.38 -10.54 -5.74
N ASN A 130 -9.48 -11.29 -5.69
CA ASN A 130 -9.69 -12.29 -4.65
C ASN A 130 -8.62 -13.38 -4.69
N ALA A 131 -8.36 -13.95 -5.87
CA ALA A 131 -7.33 -14.96 -6.03
C ALA A 131 -5.94 -14.47 -5.58
N SER A 132 -5.62 -13.21 -5.87
CA SER A 132 -4.33 -12.62 -5.48
C SER A 132 -4.21 -12.38 -3.97
N LEU A 133 -5.26 -11.89 -3.32
CA LEU A 133 -5.27 -11.69 -1.86
C LEU A 133 -5.30 -13.02 -1.10
N ASP A 134 -6.04 -14.01 -1.60
CA ASP A 134 -6.06 -15.36 -1.03
C ASP A 134 -4.70 -16.03 -1.16
N ALA A 135 -4.05 -15.90 -2.33
CA ALA A 135 -2.69 -16.38 -2.54
C ALA A 135 -1.72 -15.69 -1.58
N LEU A 136 -1.79 -14.36 -1.44
CA LEU A 136 -0.95 -13.59 -0.53
C LEU A 136 -1.09 -14.04 0.93
N ALA A 137 -2.32 -14.24 1.39
CA ALA A 137 -2.62 -14.64 2.77
C ALA A 137 -2.03 -16.01 3.15
N THR A 138 -1.64 -16.84 2.18
CA THR A 138 -1.00 -18.16 2.40
C THR A 138 0.52 -18.15 2.27
N GLN A 139 1.12 -17.01 1.91
CA GLN A 139 2.57 -16.89 1.79
C GLN A 139 3.25 -16.89 3.17
N HIS A 140 4.59 -17.00 3.17
CA HIS A 140 5.39 -16.99 4.39
C HIS A 140 6.48 -15.93 4.26
N THR A 141 6.68 -15.14 5.31
CA THR A 141 7.71 -14.10 5.36
C THR A 141 8.10 -13.79 6.80
N ASN A 142 9.30 -13.24 6.99
CA ASN A 142 9.76 -12.67 8.25
C ASN A 142 9.60 -11.13 8.28
N ARG A 143 9.19 -10.52 7.17
CA ARG A 143 8.89 -9.09 7.10
C ARG A 143 7.68 -8.80 7.96
N ILE A 144 7.68 -7.66 8.63
CA ILE A 144 6.49 -7.08 9.25
C ILE A 144 6.03 -5.94 8.35
N ALA A 145 4.72 -5.87 8.10
CA ALA A 145 4.14 -4.83 7.26
C ALA A 145 4.44 -3.43 7.82
N THR A 146 4.62 -2.45 6.93
CA THR A 146 4.91 -1.06 7.30
C THR A 146 3.92 -0.05 6.73
N PRO A 147 2.60 -0.19 6.97
CA PRO A 147 1.60 0.78 6.48
C PRO A 147 1.96 2.20 6.96
N ASP A 148 1.80 3.19 6.09
CA ASP A 148 2.20 4.58 6.32
C ASP A 148 3.66 4.76 6.77
N THR A 149 4.54 3.81 6.41
CA THR A 149 5.96 3.78 6.80
C THR A 149 6.23 3.49 8.28
N GLU A 150 5.27 2.93 9.02
CA GLU A 150 5.39 2.51 10.42
C GLU A 150 5.25 0.99 10.57
N THR A 151 6.14 0.35 11.35
CA THR A 151 6.04 -1.09 11.63
C THR A 151 4.73 -1.43 12.34
N LEU A 152 3.95 -2.30 11.70
CA LEU A 152 2.68 -2.73 12.23
C LEU A 152 2.90 -3.68 13.41
N THR A 153 2.69 -3.16 14.61
CA THR A 153 2.80 -3.90 15.86
C THR A 153 1.45 -4.00 16.56
N GLN A 154 1.33 -4.94 17.49
CA GLN A 154 0.16 -5.04 18.36
C GLN A 154 -0.11 -3.73 19.13
N ASP A 155 0.94 -3.00 19.53
CA ASP A 155 0.80 -1.73 20.24
C ASP A 155 0.37 -0.59 19.31
N LEU A 156 0.87 -0.56 18.07
CA LEU A 156 0.38 0.39 17.05
C LEU A 156 -1.10 0.17 16.78
N VAL A 157 -1.51 -1.08 16.52
CA VAL A 157 -2.92 -1.44 16.29
C VAL A 157 -3.79 -0.99 17.47
N ARG A 158 -3.41 -1.35 18.70
CA ARG A 158 -4.15 -0.99 19.91
C ARG A 158 -4.24 0.53 20.08
N GLY A 159 -3.12 1.23 19.97
CA GLY A 159 -3.04 2.68 20.13
C GLY A 159 -3.90 3.43 19.11
N THR A 160 -3.82 3.04 17.83
CA THR A 160 -4.64 3.63 16.76
C THR A 160 -6.13 3.42 17.02
N ILE A 161 -6.56 2.20 17.36
CA ILE A 161 -7.97 1.92 17.66
C ILE A 161 -8.43 2.70 18.91
N HIS A 162 -7.68 2.64 20.01
CA HIS A 162 -8.08 3.24 21.30
C HIS A 162 -8.09 4.77 21.28
N ASN A 163 -7.34 5.41 20.38
CA ASN A 163 -7.42 6.86 20.19
C ASN A 163 -8.81 7.34 19.76
N VAL A 164 -9.63 6.48 19.15
CA VAL A 164 -10.99 6.83 18.70
C VAL A 164 -12.05 5.97 19.40
N PHE A 165 -11.75 4.70 19.67
CA PHE A 165 -12.66 3.69 20.21
C PHE A 165 -12.07 3.08 21.50
N PRO A 166 -12.10 3.80 22.63
CA PRO A 166 -11.58 3.30 23.88
C PRO A 166 -12.42 2.12 24.40
N GLY A 167 -11.78 1.17 25.10
CA GLY A 167 -12.46 0.06 25.77
C GLY A 167 -12.69 -1.20 24.93
N VAL A 168 -12.31 -1.19 23.65
CA VAL A 168 -12.33 -2.39 22.79
C VAL A 168 -11.16 -3.31 23.14
N ASP A 169 -11.38 -4.62 23.23
CA ASP A 169 -10.27 -5.58 23.22
C ASP A 169 -9.62 -5.64 21.83
N ALA A 170 -8.52 -4.92 21.67
CA ALA A 170 -7.78 -4.80 20.42
C ALA A 170 -6.62 -5.81 20.28
N ALA A 171 -6.59 -6.88 21.09
CA ALA A 171 -5.61 -7.96 20.92
C ALA A 171 -5.83 -8.67 19.57
N VAL A 172 -4.81 -8.74 18.71
CA VAL A 172 -4.84 -9.46 17.43
C VAL A 172 -4.31 -10.88 17.64
N ALA A 173 -4.98 -11.87 17.07
CA ALA A 173 -4.56 -13.27 17.18
C ALA A 173 -3.89 -13.80 15.90
N GLU A 174 -4.39 -13.41 14.73
CA GLU A 174 -4.04 -13.95 13.43
C GLU A 174 -3.28 -12.93 12.59
N TRP A 175 -2.01 -13.26 12.32
CA TRP A 175 -1.15 -12.48 11.42
C TRP A 175 -0.96 -13.24 10.11
N ARG A 176 -1.19 -12.56 8.98
CA ARG A 176 -0.99 -13.09 7.63
C ARG A 176 -0.21 -12.08 6.78
N PRO A 177 0.50 -12.51 5.72
CA PRO A 177 1.09 -11.57 4.79
C PRO A 177 0.02 -10.67 4.17
N ALA A 178 0.35 -9.38 4.04
CA ALA A 178 -0.48 -8.35 3.45
C ALA A 178 0.40 -7.40 2.62
N HIS A 179 -0.19 -6.74 1.63
CA HIS A 179 0.43 -5.70 0.82
C HIS A 179 0.69 -4.45 1.66
N ALA A 180 -0.19 -4.15 2.62
CA ALA A 180 -0.11 -3.08 3.61
C ALA A 180 -0.23 -1.64 3.07
N ASP A 181 -0.21 -1.46 1.76
CA ASP A 181 -0.67 -0.23 1.09
C ASP A 181 -1.71 -0.55 -0.01
N PHE A 182 -2.69 -1.40 0.32
CA PHE A 182 -3.68 -1.89 -0.65
C PHE A 182 -4.83 -0.89 -0.83
N ASN A 183 -4.72 -0.05 -1.86
CA ASN A 183 -5.68 1.00 -2.20
C ASN A 183 -5.81 1.16 -3.73
N TRP A 184 -6.77 1.95 -4.20
CA TRP A 184 -7.10 2.09 -5.63
C TRP A 184 -5.99 2.70 -6.51
N ALA A 185 -4.99 3.36 -5.92
CA ALA A 185 -3.83 3.86 -6.66
C ALA A 185 -2.71 2.83 -6.86
N ASN A 186 -2.78 1.68 -6.18
CA ASN A 186 -1.77 0.62 -6.23
C ASN A 186 -2.29 -0.67 -6.89
N ILE A 187 -3.43 -0.57 -7.58
CA ILE A 187 -4.05 -1.64 -8.37
C ILE A 187 -4.47 -1.11 -9.73
N THR A 188 -4.40 -1.94 -10.77
CA THR A 188 -4.69 -1.52 -12.16
C THR A 188 -6.04 -2.01 -12.67
N ALA A 189 -6.59 -1.31 -13.67
CA ALA A 189 -7.78 -1.73 -14.42
C ALA A 189 -7.68 -1.34 -15.90
N PRO A 190 -8.33 -2.07 -16.83
CA PRO A 190 -9.26 -3.18 -16.59
C PRO A 190 -8.59 -4.53 -16.29
N VAL A 191 -7.28 -4.65 -16.49
CA VAL A 191 -6.52 -5.85 -16.10
C VAL A 191 -6.02 -5.68 -14.68
N PHE A 192 -6.40 -6.58 -13.77
CA PHE A 192 -5.97 -6.55 -12.37
C PHE A 192 -4.47 -6.83 -12.23
N CYS A 193 -3.79 -5.99 -11.47
CA CYS A 193 -2.41 -6.16 -11.06
C CYS A 193 -2.15 -5.29 -9.83
N VAL A 194 -1.41 -5.81 -8.85
CA VAL A 194 -1.01 -5.13 -7.62
C VAL A 194 0.45 -4.73 -7.71
N PHE A 195 0.76 -3.49 -7.38
CA PHE A 195 2.12 -2.95 -7.45
C PHE A 195 2.43 -2.04 -6.25
N ASP A 196 3.69 -1.58 -6.18
CA ASP A 196 4.22 -0.79 -5.04
C ASP A 196 4.38 -1.63 -3.75
N TRP A 197 5.03 -2.79 -3.88
CA TRP A 197 5.33 -3.75 -2.81
C TRP A 197 6.43 -3.29 -1.84
N GLU A 198 6.47 -2.02 -1.43
CA GLU A 198 7.50 -1.56 -0.49
C GLU A 198 7.17 -1.93 0.97
N ASP A 199 5.88 -1.90 1.33
CA ASP A 199 5.39 -2.01 2.71
C ASP A 199 4.90 -3.40 3.11
N TRP A 200 4.94 -4.37 2.19
CA TRP A 200 4.37 -5.68 2.43
C TRP A 200 5.10 -6.46 3.54
N GLY A 201 4.34 -7.30 4.24
CA GLY A 201 4.84 -8.16 5.31
C GLY A 201 3.70 -8.75 6.12
N MET A 202 4.01 -9.37 7.26
CA MET A 202 3.02 -9.86 8.20
C MET A 202 2.20 -8.69 8.77
N ALA A 203 0.87 -8.82 8.72
CA ALA A 203 -0.10 -7.90 9.29
C ALA A 203 -1.26 -8.67 9.92
N PRO A 204 -2.07 -8.07 10.81
CA PRO A 204 -3.33 -8.67 11.23
C PRO A 204 -4.21 -9.00 10.02
N ARG A 205 -4.87 -10.16 10.07
CA ARG A 205 -5.80 -10.57 9.02
C ARG A 205 -6.82 -9.48 8.72
N GLY A 206 -7.04 -9.23 7.43
CA GLY A 206 -8.02 -8.26 6.95
C GLY A 206 -7.49 -6.84 6.75
N LEU A 207 -6.21 -6.55 6.98
CA LEU A 207 -5.64 -5.21 6.74
C LEU A 207 -5.87 -4.70 5.32
N ASP A 208 -5.56 -5.50 4.29
CA ASP A 208 -5.69 -5.09 2.89
C ASP A 208 -7.17 -4.90 2.50
N ALA A 209 -8.04 -5.82 2.94
CA ALA A 209 -9.48 -5.72 2.72
C ALA A 209 -10.07 -4.47 3.39
N ALA A 210 -9.67 -4.18 4.63
CA ALA A 210 -10.11 -3.00 5.36
C ALA A 210 -9.59 -1.71 4.72
N SER A 211 -8.33 -1.72 4.23
CA SER A 211 -7.74 -0.57 3.52
C SER A 211 -8.50 -0.27 2.22
N LEU A 212 -8.80 -1.29 1.42
CA LEU A 212 -9.61 -1.12 0.20
C LEU A 212 -11.02 -0.66 0.51
N TRP A 213 -11.67 -1.22 1.55
CA TRP A 213 -12.97 -0.79 2.01
C TRP A 213 -12.96 0.70 2.38
N GLY A 214 -12.00 1.12 3.22
CA GLY A 214 -11.84 2.52 3.63
C GLY A 214 -11.58 3.46 2.46
N ALA A 215 -10.81 3.01 1.47
CA ALA A 215 -10.56 3.72 0.22
C ALA A 215 -11.79 3.82 -0.71
N SER A 216 -12.82 3.01 -0.45
CA SER A 216 -14.06 2.94 -1.25
C SER A 216 -15.24 3.69 -0.61
N LEU A 217 -15.10 4.17 0.63
CA LEU A 217 -16.21 4.70 1.43
C LEU A 217 -16.92 5.93 0.82
N ALA A 218 -16.29 6.66 -0.09
CA ALA A 218 -16.91 7.76 -0.83
C ALA A 218 -17.94 7.27 -1.87
N VAL A 219 -17.90 5.99 -2.24
CA VAL A 219 -18.81 5.33 -3.18
C VAL A 219 -19.49 4.15 -2.46
N PRO A 220 -20.66 4.34 -1.82
CA PRO A 220 -21.26 3.33 -0.93
C PRO A 220 -21.44 1.96 -1.56
N ALA A 221 -21.92 1.89 -2.81
CA ALA A 221 -22.11 0.62 -3.52
C ALA A 221 -20.80 -0.16 -3.73
N LEU A 222 -19.69 0.56 -3.95
CA LEU A 222 -18.37 -0.03 -4.08
C LEU A 222 -17.84 -0.52 -2.74
N ALA A 223 -18.02 0.25 -1.66
CA ALA A 223 -17.66 -0.18 -0.32
C ALA A 223 -18.43 -1.44 0.10
N ASP A 224 -19.73 -1.52 -0.21
CA ASP A 224 -20.56 -2.70 0.02
C ASP A 224 -20.09 -3.90 -0.82
N ARG A 225 -19.68 -3.66 -2.08
CA ARG A 225 -19.09 -4.70 -2.93
C ARG A 225 -17.79 -5.23 -2.34
N VAL A 226 -16.86 -4.37 -1.91
CA VAL A 226 -15.61 -4.79 -1.24
C VAL A 226 -15.91 -5.63 -0.01
N ARG A 227 -16.89 -5.23 0.81
CA ARG A 227 -17.32 -6.03 1.98
C ARG A 227 -17.87 -7.40 1.58
N SER A 228 -18.63 -7.48 0.49
CA SER A 228 -19.15 -8.75 -0.01
C SER A 228 -18.04 -9.66 -0.53
N GLU A 229 -17.12 -9.12 -1.33
CA GLU A 229 -16.01 -9.88 -1.92
C GLU A 229 -15.03 -10.40 -0.86
N ARG A 230 -14.71 -9.58 0.14
CA ARG A 230 -13.76 -9.90 1.22
C ARG A 230 -14.44 -10.21 2.55
N ARG A 231 -15.66 -10.74 2.50
CA ARG A 231 -16.48 -11.06 3.68
C ARG A 231 -15.72 -11.91 4.69
N GLU A 232 -15.07 -12.97 4.24
CA GLU A 232 -14.37 -13.91 5.12
C GLU A 232 -13.27 -13.24 5.95
N ASP A 233 -12.58 -12.25 5.37
CA ASP A 233 -11.59 -11.47 6.10
C ASP A 233 -12.26 -10.46 7.01
N LEU A 234 -13.20 -9.66 6.50
CA LEU A 234 -13.79 -8.52 7.20
C LEU A 234 -14.73 -8.91 8.34
N GLU A 235 -15.34 -10.10 8.30
CA GLU A 235 -16.20 -10.62 9.38
C GLU A 235 -15.44 -11.47 10.42
N SER A 236 -14.16 -11.78 10.16
CA SER A 236 -13.28 -12.36 11.18
C SER A 236 -13.04 -11.35 12.30
N ARG A 237 -12.74 -11.82 13.52
CA ARG A 237 -12.52 -10.91 14.66
C ARG A 237 -11.39 -9.91 14.36
N ASP A 238 -10.28 -10.38 13.80
CA ASP A 238 -9.12 -9.52 13.51
C ASP A 238 -9.38 -8.63 12.29
N GLY A 239 -10.19 -9.05 11.32
CA GLY A 239 -10.64 -8.18 10.24
C GLY A 239 -11.60 -7.08 10.69
N MET A 240 -12.44 -7.35 11.70
CA MET A 240 -13.23 -6.30 12.36
C MET A 240 -12.33 -5.30 13.08
N LEU A 241 -11.28 -5.77 13.78
CA LEU A 241 -10.26 -4.90 14.37
C LEU A 241 -9.52 -4.08 13.31
N MET A 242 -9.17 -4.66 12.16
CA MET A 242 -8.56 -3.91 11.06
C MET A 242 -9.50 -2.92 10.40
N THR A 243 -10.79 -3.23 10.35
CA THR A 243 -11.81 -2.26 9.93
C THR A 243 -11.89 -1.08 10.89
N LEU A 244 -11.86 -1.34 12.22
CA LEU A 244 -11.77 -0.28 13.24
C LEU A 244 -10.46 0.49 13.17
N PHE A 245 -9.34 -0.16 12.88
CA PHE A 245 -8.03 0.48 12.68
C PHE A 245 -8.08 1.48 11.53
N VAL A 246 -8.61 1.07 10.36
CA VAL A 246 -8.78 1.96 9.20
C VAL A 246 -9.80 3.06 9.48
N ALA A 247 -10.92 2.74 10.12
CA ALA A 247 -11.92 3.73 10.52
C ALA A 247 -11.33 4.76 11.50
N ALA A 248 -10.49 4.36 12.45
CA ALA A 248 -9.82 5.25 13.38
C ALA A 248 -8.84 6.21 12.67
N LYS A 249 -8.15 5.75 11.61
CA LYS A 249 -7.32 6.62 10.77
C LYS A 249 -8.15 7.67 10.01
N ILE A 250 -9.36 7.32 9.57
CA ILE A 250 -10.28 8.23 8.88
C ILE A 250 -10.92 9.23 9.86
N LEU A 251 -11.32 8.76 11.04
CA LEU A 251 -12.08 9.52 12.05
C LEU A 251 -11.18 10.22 13.09
N GLY A 252 -9.87 10.05 12.98
CA GLY A 252 -8.89 10.50 13.96
C GLY A 252 -8.82 12.02 14.10
N PRO A 253 -7.98 12.53 15.01
CA PRO A 253 -7.92 13.95 15.38
C PRO A 253 -7.51 14.90 14.24
N TYR A 254 -6.95 14.37 13.15
CA TYR A 254 -6.51 15.12 11.97
C TYR A 254 -7.43 14.90 10.76
N ALA A 255 -8.62 14.34 10.97
CA ALA A 255 -9.62 14.17 9.92
C ALA A 255 -9.95 15.51 9.26
N ASP A 256 -9.98 15.52 7.93
CA ASP A 256 -10.54 16.64 7.17
C ASP A 256 -12.07 16.63 7.37
N PRO A 257 -12.68 17.70 7.92
CA PRO A 257 -14.12 17.75 8.14
C PRO A 257 -14.96 17.52 6.87
N GLU A 258 -14.39 17.80 5.69
CA GLU A 258 -15.06 17.64 4.40
C GLU A 258 -14.81 16.25 3.76
N ASP A 259 -14.12 15.34 4.45
CA ASP A 259 -13.89 13.99 3.94
C ASP A 259 -15.22 13.21 3.86
N PRO A 260 -15.67 12.81 2.66
CA PRO A 260 -16.96 12.14 2.48
C PRO A 260 -17.02 10.77 3.17
N ARG A 261 -15.88 10.22 3.60
CA ARG A 261 -15.79 8.91 4.26
C ARG A 261 -16.15 8.96 5.74
N LEU A 262 -16.21 10.13 6.38
CA LEU A 262 -16.41 10.26 7.83
C LEU A 262 -17.72 9.61 8.31
N VAL A 263 -18.84 9.97 7.69
CA VAL A 263 -20.16 9.46 8.07
C VAL A 263 -20.25 7.93 7.89
N PRO A 264 -19.91 7.35 6.73
CA PRO A 264 -20.00 5.90 6.56
C PRO A 264 -18.95 5.11 7.38
N ALA A 265 -17.75 5.68 7.63
CA ALA A 265 -16.77 5.08 8.53
C ALA A 265 -17.31 4.98 9.96
N ARG A 266 -17.91 6.07 10.48
CA ARG A 266 -18.51 6.10 11.82
C ARG A 266 -19.63 5.08 11.97
N LYS A 267 -20.57 5.06 11.00
CA LYS A 267 -21.69 4.11 10.99
C LYS A 267 -21.20 2.65 11.05
N THR A 268 -20.19 2.31 10.25
CA THR A 268 -19.64 0.95 10.23
C THR A 268 -18.92 0.63 11.53
N ALA A 269 -18.14 1.57 12.08
CA ALA A 269 -17.45 1.37 13.34
C ALA A 269 -18.43 1.11 14.51
N GLU A 270 -19.52 1.86 14.59
CA GLU A 270 -20.56 1.67 15.63
C GLU A 270 -21.19 0.27 15.58
N GLN A 271 -21.44 -0.27 14.38
CA GLN A 271 -21.94 -1.63 14.20
C GLN A 271 -20.91 -2.68 14.67
N LEU A 272 -19.65 -2.53 14.25
CA LEU A 272 -18.59 -3.46 14.61
C LEU A 272 -18.29 -3.47 16.12
N LEU A 273 -18.40 -2.33 16.79
CA LEU A 273 -18.25 -2.26 18.25
C LEU A 273 -19.31 -3.09 18.97
N GLN A 274 -20.56 -3.05 18.51
CA GLN A 274 -21.63 -3.87 19.07
C GLN A 274 -21.39 -5.37 18.82
N GLU A 275 -20.96 -5.73 17.60
CA GLU A 275 -20.65 -7.10 17.24
C GLU A 275 -19.48 -7.68 18.04
N LEU A 276 -18.42 -6.89 18.27
CA LEU A 276 -17.26 -7.30 19.07
C LEU A 276 -17.60 -7.44 20.56
N GLN A 277 -18.53 -6.64 21.09
CA GLN A 277 -19.01 -6.77 22.47
C GLN A 277 -19.91 -7.99 22.69
N ALA A 278 -20.56 -8.48 21.63
CA ALA A 278 -21.46 -9.63 21.69
C ALA A 278 -20.74 -10.99 21.55
N ARG A 279 -19.43 -10.99 21.24
CA ARG A 279 -18.59 -12.19 21.12
C ARG A 279 -17.90 -12.51 22.44
#